data_AF-A0A0K8Q7L9-F1
#
_entry.id   AF-A0A0K8Q7L9-F1
#
_cell.length_a   1.000
_cell.length_b   1.000
_cell.length_c   1.000
_cell.angle_alpha   90.00
_cell.angle_beta   90.00
_cell.angle_gamma   90.00
#
_symmetry.space_group_name_H-M   'P 1'
#
loop_
_entity.id
_entity.type
_entity.pdbx_description
1 polymer ?
#
loop_
_entity_poly.entity_id
_entity_poly.type
_entity_poly.pdbx_seq_one_letter_code
_entity_poly.pdbx_strand_id
1 'polypeptide(L)' 'MKKVMAELTAEQTGQTVETILKDNDRDKWFTATEALKYGFFDKIAAHAGSVAGGGGTQNASGGETSGTEI' A
#
# COMPACT_ATOMS: atom_id res chain seq x y z
N MET A 1 -7.19 22.75 -12.80
CA MET A 1 -6.33 22.15 -11.75
C MET A 1 -7.04 21.01 -11.02
N LYS A 2 -8.14 21.24 -10.28
CA LYS A 2 -8.82 20.16 -9.51
C LYS A 2 -9.40 19.01 -10.35
N LYS A 3 -9.92 19.27 -11.55
CA LYS A 3 -10.50 18.23 -12.43
C LYS A 3 -9.48 17.19 -12.92
N VAL A 4 -8.30 17.65 -13.35
CA VAL A 4 -7.24 16.76 -13.87
C VAL A 4 -6.78 15.75 -12.81
N MET A 5 -6.67 16.18 -11.55
CA MET A 5 -6.33 15.27 -10.46
C MET A 5 -7.44 14.26 -10.18
N ALA A 6 -8.71 14.68 -10.27
CA ALA A 6 -9.84 13.78 -10.07
C ALA A 6 -9.99 12.76 -11.21
N GLU A 7 -9.71 13.17 -12.45
CA GLU A 7 -9.68 12.29 -13.64
C GLU A 7 -8.60 11.23 -13.53
N LEU A 8 -7.35 11.62 -13.22
CA LEU A 8 -6.26 10.67 -13.02
C LEU A 8 -6.54 9.69 -11.87
N THR A 9 -7.08 10.18 -10.75
CA THR A 9 -7.39 9.30 -9.61
C THR A 9 -8.54 8.35 -9.95
N ALA A 10 -9.55 8.82 -10.69
CA ALA A 10 -10.67 8.00 -11.18
C ALA A 10 -10.18 6.87 -12.08
N GLU A 11 -9.29 7.16 -13.04
CA GLU A 11 -8.70 6.15 -13.93
C GLU A 11 -7.90 5.08 -13.17
N GLN A 12 -7.14 5.48 -12.15
CA GLN A 12 -6.30 4.54 -11.39
C GLN A 12 -7.10 3.69 -10.39
N THR A 13 -8.16 4.25 -9.80
CA THR A 13 -8.98 3.56 -8.79
C THR A 13 -10.17 2.81 -9.40
N GLY A 14 -10.50 3.06 -10.68
CA GLY A 14 -11.70 2.56 -11.33
C GLY A 14 -12.99 3.24 -10.86
N GLN A 15 -12.88 4.35 -10.12
CA GLN A 15 -14.01 5.13 -9.63
C GLN A 15 -14.40 6.23 -10.62
N THR A 16 -15.57 6.82 -10.42
CA THR A 16 -15.99 7.97 -11.24
C THR A 16 -15.39 9.28 -10.73
N VAL A 17 -15.15 10.24 -11.63
CA VAL A 17 -14.64 11.58 -11.29
C VAL A 17 -15.55 12.30 -10.29
N GLU A 18 -16.87 12.08 -10.37
CA GLU A 18 -17.85 12.69 -9.47
C GLU A 18 -17.74 12.13 -8.04
N THR A 19 -17.47 10.83 -7.91
CA THR A 19 -17.19 10.20 -6.61
C THR A 19 -15.90 10.76 -5.99
N ILE A 20 -14.83 10.86 -6.78
CA ILE A 20 -13.54 11.41 -6.32
C ILE A 20 -13.70 12.87 -5.89
N LEU A 21 -14.40 13.70 -6.67
CA LEU A 21 -14.61 15.11 -6.33
C LEU A 21 -15.40 15.27 -5.03
N LYS A 22 -16.43 14.46 -4.81
CA LYS A 22 -17.23 14.49 -3.58
C LYS A 22 -16.42 14.01 -2.36
N ASP A 23 -15.62 12.98 -2.52
CA ASP A 23 -14.77 12.45 -1.46
C ASP A 23 -13.59 13.40 -1.15
N ASN A 24 -13.05 14.09 -2.16
CA ASN A 24 -11.97 15.08 -2.03
C ASN A 24 -12.45 16.41 -1.42
N ASP A 25 -13.71 16.79 -1.62
CA ASP A 25 -14.29 18.03 -1.05
C ASP A 25 -14.47 17.95 0.48
N ARG A 26 -14.57 16.74 1.04
CA ARG A 26 -14.92 16.52 2.45
C ARG A 26 -13.80 15.96 3.32
N ASP A 27 -12.58 15.87 2.80
CA ASP A 27 -11.45 15.16 3.44
C ASP A 27 -11.92 13.82 4.02
N LYS A 28 -12.28 12.90 3.13
CA LYS A 28 -12.72 11.57 3.54
C LYS A 28 -11.51 10.71 3.92
N TRP A 29 -11.43 10.37 5.20
CA TRP A 29 -10.46 9.40 5.70
C TRP A 29 -11.03 7.99 5.51
N PHE A 30 -10.17 7.08 5.06
CA PHE A 30 -10.53 5.69 4.80
C PHE A 30 -9.74 4.77 5.72
N THR A 31 -10.37 3.70 6.18
CA THR A 31 -9.65 2.58 6.78
C THR A 31 -8.89 1.80 5.70
N ALA A 32 -7.87 1.03 6.09
CA ALA A 32 -7.07 0.26 5.14
C ALA A 32 -7.93 -0.69 4.28
N THR A 33 -8.93 -1.34 4.89
CA THR A 33 -9.88 -2.22 4.20
C THR A 33 -10.79 -1.49 3.22
N GLU A 34 -11.24 -0.27 3.57
CA GLU A 34 -12.08 0.53 2.67
C GLU A 34 -11.27 1.02 1.47
N ALA A 35 -10.03 1.43 1.67
CA ALA A 35 -9.15 1.88 0.61
C ALA A 35 -8.73 0.74 -0.34
N LEU A 36 -8.53 -0.49 0.18
CA LEU A 36 -8.35 -1.70 -0.62
C LEU A 36 -9.57 -1.94 -1.52
N LYS A 37 -10.79 -1.87 -0.96
CA LYS A 37 -12.03 -2.05 -1.73
C LYS A 37 -12.26 -0.93 -2.74
N TYR A 38 -11.82 0.28 -2.42
CA TYR A 38 -11.94 1.45 -3.29
C TYR A 38 -11.02 1.37 -4.51
N GLY A 39 -9.96 0.55 -4.45
CA GLY A 39 -8.97 0.40 -5.52
C GLY A 39 -7.78 1.34 -5.36
N PHE A 40 -7.51 1.88 -4.16
CA PHE A 40 -6.32 2.68 -3.94
C PHE A 40 -5.04 1.83 -3.88
N PHE A 41 -5.12 0.61 -3.36
CA PHE A 41 -4.00 -0.33 -3.22
C PHE A 41 -4.50 -1.75 -3.48
N ASP A 42 -3.62 -2.65 -3.94
CA ASP A 42 -4.00 -4.03 -4.28
C ASP A 42 -3.92 -5.01 -3.10
N LYS A 43 -3.04 -4.74 -2.11
CA LYS A 43 -2.80 -5.61 -0.96
C LYS A 43 -2.44 -4.81 0.28
N ILE A 44 -2.91 -5.28 1.44
CA ILE A 44 -2.53 -4.74 2.76
C ILE A 44 -1.47 -5.67 3.36
N ALA A 45 -0.30 -5.14 3.71
CA ALA A 45 0.72 -5.88 4.44
C ALA A 45 0.51 -5.72 5.95
N ALA A 46 0.25 -6.84 6.65
CA ALA A 46 0.06 -6.83 8.10
C ALA A 46 1.40 -6.78 8.87
N HIS A 47 2.48 -7.28 8.28
CA HIS A 47 3.81 -7.27 8.85
C HIS A 47 4.86 -6.98 7.78
N ALA A 48 6.01 -6.43 8.17
CA ALA A 48 7.10 -6.08 7.24
C ALA A 48 7.63 -7.31 6.48
N GLY A 49 7.54 -8.51 7.06
CA GLY A 49 7.87 -9.76 6.36
C GLY A 49 6.91 -10.14 5.22
N SER A 50 5.70 -9.56 5.12
CA SER A 50 4.72 -9.90 4.08
C SER A 50 5.03 -9.26 2.73
N VAL A 51 5.94 -8.28 2.67
CA VAL A 51 6.31 -7.60 1.43
C VAL A 51 7.58 -8.21 0.84
N ALA A 52 7.70 -8.19 -0.49
CA ALA A 52 8.88 -8.68 -1.18
C ALA A 52 10.14 -7.93 -0.70
N GLY A 53 11.17 -8.67 -0.30
CA GLY A 53 12.38 -8.11 0.33
C GLY A 53 12.30 -7.94 1.85
N GLY A 54 11.24 -8.45 2.50
CA GLY A 54 11.11 -8.46 3.96
C GLY A 54 10.98 -7.08 4.61
N GLY A 55 10.60 -6.07 3.82
CA GLY A 55 10.32 -4.71 4.29
C GLY A 55 11.51 -4.01 4.94
N GLY A 56 12.74 -4.45 4.64
CA GLY A 56 13.96 -3.95 5.29
C GLY A 56 14.14 -4.44 6.74
N THR A 57 13.32 -5.39 7.20
CA THR A 57 13.35 -5.95 8.57
C THR A 57 13.99 -7.32 8.67
N GLN A 58 14.51 -7.87 7.56
CA GLN A 58 15.37 -9.05 7.62
C GLN A 58 16.64 -8.64 8.38
N ASN A 59 16.67 -8.93 9.68
CA ASN A 59 17.90 -8.91 10.44
C ASN A 59 18.88 -9.81 9.70
N ALA A 60 20.00 -9.23 9.27
CA ALA A 60 21.15 -9.97 8.79
C ALA A 60 21.76 -10.76 9.97
N SER A 61 21.06 -11.78 10.45
CA SER A 61 21.56 -12.77 11.40
C SER A 61 21.64 -14.11 10.67
N GLY A 62 22.61 -14.18 9.74
CA GLY A 62 22.97 -15.39 9.02
C GLY A 62 24.48 -15.50 8.99
N GLY A 63 25.04 -16.09 10.05
CA GLY A 63 26.47 -16.32 10.18
C GLY A 63 26.85 -17.14 11.42
N GLU A 64 26.00 -18.09 11.84
CA GLU A 64 26.47 -19.16 12.73
C GLU A 64 27.21 -20.20 11.88
N THR A 65 28.53 -20.03 11.76
CA THR A 65 29.41 -21.05 11.20
C THR A 65 29.52 -22.19 12.20
N SER A 66 28.66 -23.20 12.05
CA SER A 66 28.79 -24.48 12.74
C SER A 66 29.95 -25.28 12.15
N GLY A 67 30.88 -25.73 13.00
CA GLY A 67 31.63 -26.97 12.81
C GLY A 67 32.96 -26.90 12.05
N THR A 68 34.04 -26.60 12.78
CA THR A 68 35.33 -27.29 12.55
C THR A 68 35.79 -27.85 13.89
N GLU A 69 35.41 -29.10 14.16
CA GLU A 69 36.15 -29.94 15.10
C GLU A 69 37.52 -30.26 14.48
N ILE A 70 38.59 -29.88 15.19
CA ILE A 70 39.92 -30.50 15.13
C ILE A 70 40.35 -30.82 16.56
#